data_AF-A0AAV5VSV1-F1
#
_entry.id   AF-A0AAV5VSV1-F1
#
_cell.length_a   1.000
_cell.length_b   1.000
_cell.length_c   1.000
_cell.angle_alpha   90.00
_cell.angle_beta   90.00
_cell.angle_gamma   90.00
#
_symmetry.space_group_name_H-M   'P 1'
#
loop_
_entity.id
_entity.type
_entity.pdbx_description
1 polymer ?
#
loop_
_entity_poly.entity_id
_entity_poly.type
_entity_poly.pdbx_seq_one_letter_code
_entity_poly.pdbx_strand_id
1 'polypeptide(L)'
;ATIMVGVLHHATYNGVYKMMSTLSKNVDLIILHSHKFHDRTPTIAALQSPLFSSEESPSFRQTDNINYLVKEWLKLGYKRNQLIVGLT
;
A
#
# COMPACT_ATOMS: atom_id res chain seq x y z
N ALA A 1 -21.80 -9.64 10.19
CA ALA A 1 -20.86 -10.31 9.25
C ALA A 1 -19.64 -9.44 9.13
N THR A 2 -18.43 -10.01 9.10
CA THR A 2 -17.20 -9.24 8.89
C THR A 2 -17.06 -8.85 7.43
N ILE A 3 -16.86 -7.58 7.14
CA ILE A 3 -16.65 -7.04 5.78
C ILE A 3 -15.17 -6.76 5.60
N MET A 4 -14.61 -7.30 4.50
CA MET A 4 -13.21 -7.13 4.15
C MET A 4 -13.07 -6.61 2.72
N VAL A 5 -12.10 -5.73 2.50
CA VAL A 5 -11.80 -5.18 1.17
C VAL A 5 -10.30 -5.29 0.89
N GLY A 6 -9.94 -5.82 -0.27
CA GLY A 6 -8.57 -5.83 -0.78
C GLY A 6 -8.29 -4.60 -1.65
N VAL A 7 -7.14 -3.96 -1.43
CA VAL A 7 -6.77 -2.72 -2.12
C VAL A 7 -5.35 -2.82 -2.66
N LEU A 8 -5.20 -2.54 -3.95
CA LEU A 8 -3.92 -2.46 -4.64
C LEU A 8 -3.19 -1.16 -4.29
N HIS A 9 -1.87 -1.21 -4.10
CA HIS A 9 -1.08 -0.02 -3.77
C HIS A 9 -1.19 1.09 -4.84
N HIS A 10 -1.45 0.78 -6.12
CA HIS A 10 -1.61 1.83 -7.15
C HIS A 10 -2.82 2.73 -6.88
N ALA A 11 -3.83 2.23 -6.16
CA ALA A 11 -4.97 3.03 -5.73
C ALA A 11 -4.60 4.07 -4.66
N THR A 12 -3.46 3.92 -3.96
CA THR A 12 -3.00 4.90 -2.96
C THR A 12 -2.20 6.06 -3.53
N TYR A 13 -1.76 6.05 -4.80
CA TYR A 13 -0.84 7.08 -5.31
C TYR A 13 -1.53 8.25 -6.05
N ASN A 14 -2.77 8.09 -6.55
CA ASN A 14 -3.40 9.09 -7.41
C ASN A 14 -4.86 9.41 -7.02
N GLY A 15 -5.10 10.47 -6.25
CA GLY A 15 -6.43 11.12 -6.11
C GLY A 15 -7.57 10.32 -5.45
N VAL A 16 -7.44 8.99 -5.30
CA VAL A 16 -8.44 8.10 -4.66
C VAL A 16 -8.44 8.23 -3.13
N TYR A 17 -7.52 9.02 -2.55
CA TYR A 17 -7.41 9.33 -1.12
C TYR A 17 -8.76 9.68 -0.46
N LYS A 18 -9.63 10.42 -1.14
CA LYS A 18 -10.93 10.84 -0.60
C LYS A 18 -11.93 9.67 -0.50
N MET A 19 -11.87 8.71 -1.41
CA MET A 19 -12.70 7.50 -1.33
C MET A 19 -12.12 6.52 -0.29
N MET A 20 -10.80 6.47 -0.16
CA MET A 20 -10.14 5.62 0.83
C MET A 20 -10.52 6.03 2.26
N SER A 21 -10.62 7.32 2.57
CA SER A 21 -10.97 7.74 3.95
C SER A 21 -12.39 7.37 4.38
N THR A 22 -13.34 7.24 3.44
CA THR A 22 -14.74 6.92 3.75
C THR A 22 -15.01 5.43 3.96
N LEU A 23 -14.17 4.55 3.40
CA LEU A 23 -14.29 3.10 3.57
C LEU A 23 -14.12 2.63 5.03
N SER A 24 -13.33 3.36 5.82
CA SER A 24 -13.02 3.04 7.23
C SER A 24 -14.27 2.85 8.11
N LYS A 25 -15.39 3.47 7.75
CA LYS A 25 -16.66 3.40 8.50
C LYS A 25 -17.48 2.16 8.20
N ASN A 26 -17.22 1.50 7.06
CA ASN A 26 -18.07 0.46 6.50
C ASN A 26 -17.36 -0.90 6.39
N VAL A 27 -16.07 -0.97 6.74
CA VAL A 27 -15.23 -2.15 6.55
C VAL A 27 -14.50 -2.46 7.87
N ASP A 28 -14.49 -3.73 8.26
CA ASP A 28 -13.81 -4.17 9.48
C ASP A 28 -12.31 -4.31 9.26
N LEU A 29 -11.91 -4.87 8.10
CA LEU A 29 -10.52 -5.16 7.75
C LEU A 29 -10.18 -4.77 6.31
N ILE A 30 -9.00 -4.22 6.13
CA ILE A 30 -8.46 -3.85 4.81
C ILE A 30 -7.20 -4.64 4.56
N ILE A 31 -7.20 -5.34 3.43
CA ILE A 31 -6.05 -6.09 2.96
C ILE A 31 -5.27 -5.19 2.00
N LEU A 32 -4.10 -4.75 2.44
CA LEU A 32 -3.15 -4.00 1.62
C LEU A 32 -2.41 -5.00 0.73
N HIS A 33 -2.67 -4.97 -0.57
CA HIS A 33 -1.91 -5.76 -1.53
C HIS A 33 -0.55 -5.09 -1.74
N SER A 34 0.39 -5.44 -0.85
CA SER A 34 1.71 -4.82 -0.75
C SER A 34 2.76 -5.59 -1.56
N HIS A 35 2.46 -5.77 -2.85
CA HIS A 35 3.31 -6.47 -3.81
C HIS A 35 3.13 -5.87 -5.20
N LYS A 36 4.04 -6.21 -6.12
CA LYS A 36 4.14 -5.65 -7.48
C LYS A 36 4.40 -4.14 -7.49
N PHE A 37 5.18 -3.65 -6.51
CA PHE A 37 5.64 -2.26 -6.47
C PHE A 37 6.44 -1.86 -7.71
N HIS A 38 7.04 -2.84 -8.40
CA HIS A 38 7.79 -2.63 -9.62
C HIS A 38 7.20 -3.47 -10.75
N ASP A 39 6.95 -2.81 -11.88
CA ASP A 39 6.44 -3.44 -13.09
C ASP A 39 7.35 -4.59 -13.57
N ARG A 40 6.83 -5.44 -14.46
CA ARG A 40 7.58 -6.55 -15.08
C ARG A 40 8.47 -6.10 -16.25
N THR A 41 8.29 -4.89 -16.73
CA THR A 41 8.99 -4.32 -17.89
C THR A 41 10.30 -3.54 -17.62
N PRO A 42 10.80 -3.32 -16.39
CA PRO A 42 12.02 -2.55 -16.21
C PRO A 42 13.22 -3.34 -16.73
N THR A 43 14.17 -2.62 -17.30
CA THR A 43 15.48 -3.14 -17.73
C THR A 43 16.36 -3.58 -16.56
N ILE A 44 15.93 -3.35 -15.31
CA ILE A 44 16.66 -3.61 -14.07
C ILE A 44 15.78 -4.44 -13.13
N ALA A 45 16.36 -5.50 -12.57
CA ALA A 45 15.70 -6.33 -11.57
C ALA A 45 15.40 -5.54 -10.29
N ALA A 46 14.22 -5.74 -9.72
CA ALA A 46 13.78 -5.05 -8.51
C ALA A 46 12.92 -5.97 -7.63
N LEU A 47 12.94 -5.73 -6.32
CA LEU A 47 12.11 -6.47 -5.36
C LEU A 47 10.63 -6.18 -5.62
N GLN A 48 9.78 -7.21 -5.60
CA GLN A 48 8.35 -7.06 -5.82
C GLN A 48 7.61 -6.48 -4.59
N SER A 49 8.16 -6.69 -3.39
CA SER A 49 7.54 -6.36 -2.10
C SER A 49 8.59 -5.83 -1.10
N PRO A 50 9.34 -4.75 -1.41
CA PRO A 50 10.38 -4.25 -0.52
C PRO A 50 9.78 -3.67 0.77
N LEU A 51 10.29 -4.08 1.94
CA LEU A 51 9.84 -3.55 3.22
C LEU A 51 10.19 -2.05 3.35
N PHE A 52 11.39 -1.69 2.92
CA PHE A 52 11.92 -0.32 2.84
C PHE A 52 12.53 -0.08 1.46
N SER A 53 12.56 1.18 1.03
CA SER A 53 13.30 1.61 -0.17
C SER A 53 14.81 1.60 0.09
N SER A 54 15.60 1.35 -0.96
CA SER A 54 17.06 1.50 -0.89
C SER A 54 17.44 2.99 -0.92
N GLU A 55 18.55 3.37 -0.30
CA GLU A 55 19.12 4.73 -0.40
C GLU A 55 19.55 5.06 -1.84
N GLU A 56 19.85 4.05 -2.63
CA GLU A 56 20.20 4.17 -4.06
C GLU A 56 18.97 4.25 -4.98
N SER A 57 17.75 4.09 -4.42
CA SER A 57 16.54 4.17 -5.23
C SER A 57 16.32 5.59 -5.74
N PRO A 58 15.89 5.77 -7.00
CA PRO A 58 15.46 7.07 -7.47
C PRO A 58 14.37 7.66 -6.58
N SER A 59 14.36 8.98 -6.39
CA SER A 59 13.43 9.68 -5.49
C SER A 59 11.96 9.32 -5.73
N PHE A 60 11.56 9.12 -6.99
CA PHE A 60 10.20 8.74 -7.36
C PHE A 60 9.79 7.33 -6.90
N ARG A 61 10.77 6.45 -6.58
CA ARG A 61 10.53 5.10 -6.05
C ARG A 61 10.71 5.01 -4.54
N GLN A 62 11.07 6.11 -3.86
CA GLN A 62 11.29 6.08 -2.41
C GLN A 62 10.01 5.70 -1.64
N THR A 63 8.85 5.85 -2.28
CA THR A 63 7.52 5.53 -1.75
C THR A 63 7.01 4.13 -2.11
N ASP A 64 7.72 3.40 -2.97
CA ASP A 64 7.29 2.09 -3.50
C ASP A 64 7.72 0.95 -2.56
N ASN A 65 7.25 1.01 -1.32
CA ASN A 65 7.56 0.03 -0.28
C ASN A 65 6.43 -0.12 0.74
N ILE A 66 6.45 -1.25 1.45
CA ILE A 66 5.44 -1.62 2.43
C ILE A 66 5.35 -0.60 3.57
N ASN A 67 6.49 -0.13 4.08
CA ASN A 67 6.53 0.83 5.20
C ASN A 67 5.86 2.17 4.84
N TYR A 68 6.11 2.69 3.65
CA TYR A 68 5.46 3.91 3.16
C TYR A 68 3.95 3.69 2.99
N LEU A 69 3.55 2.60 2.32
CA LEU A 69 2.15 2.24 2.12
C LEU A 69 1.39 2.21 3.45
N VAL A 70 1.85 1.45 4.44
CA VAL A 70 1.19 1.35 5.75
C VAL A 70 1.08 2.73 6.42
N LYS A 71 2.13 3.56 6.36
CA LYS A 71 2.12 4.90 6.95
C LYS A 71 1.06 5.81 6.31
N GLU A 72 0.85 5.73 5.01
CA GLU A 72 -0.21 6.52 4.34
C GLU A 72 -1.60 6.09 4.80
N TRP A 73 -1.85 4.79 4.96
CA TRP A 73 -3.12 4.31 5.51
C TRP A 73 -3.35 4.75 6.95
N LEU A 74 -2.30 4.74 7.78
CA LEU A 74 -2.41 5.26 9.15
C LEU A 74 -2.67 6.77 9.18
N LYS A 75 -2.05 7.55 8.28
CA LYS A 75 -2.32 9.00 8.13
C LYS A 75 -3.78 9.28 7.72
N LEU A 76 -4.41 8.35 6.99
CA LEU A 76 -5.83 8.41 6.64
C LEU A 76 -6.79 8.11 7.81
N GLY A 77 -6.27 7.79 9.00
CA GLY A 77 -7.06 7.54 10.20
C GLY A 77 -7.45 6.09 10.42
N TYR A 78 -6.91 5.15 9.63
CA TYR A 78 -7.12 3.72 9.85
C TYR A 78 -6.41 3.23 11.10
N LYS A 79 -7.07 2.35 11.86
CA LYS A 79 -6.46 1.72 13.03
C LYS A 79 -5.55 0.58 12.60
N ARG A 80 -4.46 0.35 13.33
CA ARG A 80 -3.50 -0.74 13.04
C ARG A 80 -4.15 -2.11 12.97
N ASN A 81 -5.13 -2.38 13.84
CA ASN A 81 -5.86 -3.65 13.86
C ASN A 81 -6.88 -3.81 12.72
N GLN A 82 -7.12 -2.78 11.92
CA GLN A 82 -7.92 -2.86 10.70
C GLN A 82 -7.09 -3.16 9.46
N LEU A 83 -5.75 -3.07 9.53
CA LEU A 83 -4.87 -3.23 8.37
C LEU A 83 -4.23 -4.62 8.38
N ILE A 84 -4.42 -5.35 7.29
CA ILE A 84 -3.75 -6.61 7.00
C ILE A 84 -2.74 -6.36 5.88
N VAL A 85 -1.46 -6.56 6.16
CA VAL A 85 -0.39 -6.44 5.16
C VAL A 85 -0.30 -7.75 4.37
N GLY A 86 -0.58 -7.70 3.08
CA GLY A 86 -0.51 -8.86 2.20
C GLY A 86 0.94 -9.21 1.86
N LEU A 87 1.43 -10.33 2.39
CA LEU A 87 2.76 -10.85 2.09
C LEU A 87 2.67 -11.83 0.90
N THR A 88 3.49 -11.61 -0.13
CA THR A 88 3.63 -12.51 -1.28
C THR A 88 5.07 -12.60 -1.73
#